data_AF-A0AAN8TP25-F1
#
_entry.id   AF-A0AAN8TP25-F1
#
_cell.length_a   1.000
_cell.length_b   1.000
_cell.length_c   1.000
_cell.angle_alpha   90.00
_cell.angle_beta   90.00
_cell.angle_gamma   90.00
#
_symmetry.space_group_name_H-M   'P 1'
#
loop_
_entity.id
_entity.type
_entity.pdbx_description
1 polymer ?
#
loop_
_entity_poly.entity_id
_entity_poly.type
_entity_poly.pdbx_seq_one_letter_code
_entity_poly.pdbx_strand_id
1 'polypeptide(L)'
;MATSSLVSLISKKIIKPSIQTPLPLRSHKLSFLNQVFDMSIPFAFFYPKTGGDKSSDEPSHVSQLLENSLSKALSYYYPYVGKIKDDCIIDCNDVGVEVSNVRVHCPMFEIFKHPYTDAENVAFPQRLPWNHPNEGNLR
;
A
#
# COMPACT_ATOMS: atom_id res chain seq x y z
N MET A 1 7.81 6.04 31.25
CA MET A 1 6.44 5.80 30.74
C MET A 1 6.58 5.27 29.33
N ALA A 2 6.23 4.01 29.08
CA ALA A 2 6.30 3.43 27.74
C ALA A 2 5.17 4.00 26.89
N THR A 3 5.50 4.62 25.77
CA THR A 3 4.51 5.04 24.76
C THR A 3 3.87 3.79 24.19
N SER A 4 2.66 3.44 24.63
CA SER A 4 1.86 2.40 23.98
C SER A 4 1.58 2.87 22.55
N SER A 5 2.12 2.19 21.53
CA SER A 5 1.89 2.57 20.15
C SER A 5 0.44 2.24 19.77
N LEU A 6 -0.29 3.23 19.25
CA LEU A 6 -1.68 3.07 18.78
C LEU A 6 -1.80 2.01 17.67
N VAL A 7 -0.70 1.74 16.97
CA VAL A 7 -0.60 0.77 15.86
C VAL A 7 0.46 -0.28 16.20
N SER A 8 0.17 -1.55 15.89
CA SER A 8 1.13 -2.67 15.94
C SER A 8 1.22 -3.38 14.59
N LEU A 9 2.44 -3.75 14.19
CA LEU A 9 2.67 -4.53 12.98
C LEU A 9 2.39 -6.00 13.25
N ILE A 10 1.50 -6.61 12.47
CA ILE A 10 1.22 -8.05 12.52
C ILE A 10 2.15 -8.78 11.56
N SER A 11 2.21 -8.33 10.30
CA SER A 11 3.06 -8.94 9.29
C SER A 11 3.43 -7.94 8.19
N LYS A 12 4.52 -8.24 7.49
CA LYS A 12 5.01 -7.47 6.37
C LYS A 12 5.52 -8.44 5.30
N LYS A 13 5.01 -8.33 4.07
CA LYS A 13 5.27 -9.28 2.98
C LYS A 13 5.47 -8.55 1.66
N ILE A 14 6.19 -9.19 0.75
CA ILE A 14 6.22 -8.80 -0.66
C ILE A 14 5.30 -9.73 -1.43
N ILE A 15 4.25 -9.18 -2.03
CA ILE A 15 3.27 -9.92 -2.83
C ILE A 15 3.69 -9.82 -4.30
N LYS A 16 3.96 -10.98 -4.89
CA LYS A 16 4.31 -11.14 -6.30
C LYS A 16 3.07 -11.46 -7.13
N PRO A 17 3.09 -11.21 -8.45
CA PRO A 17 2.01 -11.65 -9.31
C PRO A 17 1.91 -13.18 -9.31
N SER A 18 0.68 -13.69 -9.40
CA SER A 18 0.41 -15.13 -9.47
C SER A 18 0.89 -15.77 -10.78
N ILE A 19 0.98 -14.97 -11.84
CA ILE A 19 1.49 -15.37 -13.16
C ILE A 19 2.68 -14.46 -13.46
N GLN A 20 3.79 -15.06 -13.88
CA GLN A 20 4.98 -14.30 -14.24
C GLN A 20 4.74 -13.45 -15.48
N THR A 21 5.33 -12.27 -15.50
CA THR A 21 5.27 -11.37 -16.65
C THR A 21 6.00 -12.02 -17.85
N PRO A 22 5.30 -12.26 -18.98
CA PRO A 22 5.92 -12.82 -20.17
C PRO A 22 7.10 -11.96 -20.65
N LEU A 23 8.16 -12.60 -21.18
CA LEU A 23 9.38 -11.91 -21.64
C LEU A 23 9.11 -10.69 -22.55
N PRO A 24 8.20 -10.73 -23.54
CA PRO A 24 7.93 -9.58 -24.40
C PRO A 24 7.31 -8.38 -23.67
N LEU A 25 6.69 -8.59 -22.51
CA LEU A 25 6.01 -7.57 -21.70
C LEU A 25 6.86 -7.05 -20.54
N ARG A 26 8.11 -7.52 -20.40
CA ARG A 26 9.00 -7.14 -19.30
C ARG A 26 9.50 -5.70 -19.35
N SER A 27 9.42 -5.04 -20.50
CA SER A 27 9.85 -3.65 -20.65
C SER A 27 8.63 -2.78 -20.92
N HIS A 28 8.24 -1.97 -19.94
CA HIS A 28 7.16 -1.01 -20.09
C HIS A 28 7.72 0.41 -20.21
N LYS A 29 7.57 1.03 -21.39
CA LYS A 29 8.05 2.38 -21.63
C LYS A 29 7.11 3.42 -21.04
N LEU A 30 7.65 4.32 -20.22
CA LEU A 30 6.89 5.44 -19.65
C LEU A 30 6.61 6.50 -20.72
N SER A 31 5.41 7.06 -20.66
CA SER A 31 5.06 8.27 -21.43
C SER A 31 5.83 9.48 -20.90
N PHE A 32 5.93 10.55 -21.71
CA PHE A 32 6.55 11.80 -21.28
C PHE A 32 5.90 12.37 -20.01
N LEU A 33 4.56 12.30 -19.90
CA LEU A 33 3.85 12.75 -18.71
C LEU A 33 4.29 11.98 -17.46
N ASN A 34 4.44 10.67 -17.56
CA ASN A 34 4.85 9.82 -16.43
C ASN A 34 6.34 10.00 -16.06
N GLN A 35 7.16 10.55 -16.95
CA GLN A 35 8.57 10.89 -16.65
C GLN A 35 8.69 12.23 -15.91
N VAL A 36 7.78 13.17 -16.21
CA VAL A 36 7.79 14.53 -15.61
C VAL A 36 7.09 14.55 -14.25
N PHE A 37 6.07 13.70 -14.07
CA PHE A 37 5.29 13.63 -12.84
C PHE A 37 5.62 12.36 -12.05
N ASP A 38 6.57 12.45 -11.13
CA ASP A 38 6.78 11.42 -10.10
C ASP A 38 5.92 11.75 -8.86
N MET A 39 4.64 11.34 -8.93
CA MET A 39 3.68 11.61 -7.87
C MET A 39 3.20 10.31 -7.23
N SER A 40 3.43 10.23 -5.93
CA SER A 40 2.83 9.24 -5.07
C SER A 40 1.47 9.77 -4.59
N ILE A 41 0.36 9.12 -4.98
CA ILE A 41 -0.99 9.47 -4.50
C ILE A 41 -1.48 8.48 -3.42
N PRO A 42 -1.59 8.89 -2.15
CA PRO A 42 -2.09 8.03 -1.07
C PRO A 42 -3.62 7.88 -1.12
N PHE A 43 -4.12 6.65 -0.93
CA PHE A 43 -5.56 6.35 -0.84
C PHE A 43 -5.88 5.45 0.36
N ALA A 44 -7.01 5.73 1.03
CA ALA A 44 -7.49 4.97 2.18
C ALA A 44 -8.98 4.65 2.04
N PHE A 45 -9.34 3.42 2.38
CA PHE A 45 -10.71 2.93 2.35
C PHE A 45 -11.07 2.32 3.71
N PHE A 46 -12.22 2.69 4.25
CA PHE A 46 -12.69 2.25 5.55
C PHE A 46 -13.99 1.45 5.40
N TYR A 47 -14.00 0.24 5.95
CA TYR A 47 -15.12 -0.68 5.85
C TYR A 47 -15.67 -0.97 7.25
N PRO A 48 -16.93 -0.61 7.56
CA PRO A 48 -17.52 -0.95 8.84
C PRO A 48 -17.68 -2.47 8.96
N LYS A 49 -17.57 -2.98 10.19
CA LYS A 49 -17.84 -4.39 10.44
C LYS A 49 -19.35 -4.63 10.34
N THR A 50 -19.80 -5.37 9.33
CA THR A 50 -21.20 -5.75 9.19
C THR A 50 -21.55 -6.76 10.28
N GLY A 51 -22.49 -6.41 11.17
CA GLY A 51 -22.94 -7.28 12.25
C GLY A 51 -23.94 -8.32 11.75
N GLY A 52 -23.59 -9.61 11.87
CA GLY A 52 -24.51 -10.70 11.54
C GLY A 52 -23.91 -12.08 11.73
N ASP A 53 -22.66 -12.26 11.30
CA ASP A 53 -22.06 -13.58 11.30
C ASP A 53 -21.10 -13.77 12.48
N LYS A 54 -21.53 -14.65 13.39
CA LYS A 54 -20.69 -15.22 14.46
C LYS A 54 -19.63 -16.19 13.91
N SER A 55 -19.54 -16.38 12.59
CA SER A 55 -18.40 -17.01 11.91
C SER A 55 -17.37 -15.92 11.59
N SER A 56 -16.34 -15.78 12.43
CA SER A 56 -15.03 -16.37 12.12
C SER A 56 -14.28 -15.74 10.94
N ASP A 57 -14.62 -14.53 10.48
CA ASP A 57 -13.64 -13.70 9.77
C ASP A 57 -12.59 -13.23 10.78
N GLU A 58 -11.72 -14.17 11.15
CA GLU A 58 -10.50 -13.88 11.85
C GLU A 58 -9.72 -12.88 10.98
N PRO A 59 -9.15 -11.80 11.52
CA PRO A 59 -8.41 -10.82 10.75
C PRO A 59 -7.36 -11.43 9.81
N SER A 60 -6.84 -12.63 10.14
CA SER A 60 -5.98 -13.41 9.26
C SER A 60 -6.66 -13.86 7.95
N HIS A 61 -7.94 -14.23 7.97
CA HIS A 61 -8.67 -14.72 6.80
C HIS A 61 -8.86 -13.62 5.76
N VAL A 62 -9.32 -12.44 6.21
CA VAL A 62 -9.46 -11.26 5.33
C VAL A 62 -8.10 -10.86 4.76
N SER A 63 -7.04 -10.87 5.58
CA SER A 63 -5.68 -10.60 5.11
C SER A 63 -5.25 -11.57 4.00
N GLN A 64 -5.50 -12.86 4.16
CA GLN A 64 -5.16 -13.88 3.16
C GLN A 64 -5.96 -13.70 1.87
N LEU A 65 -7.26 -13.38 1.96
CA LEU A 65 -8.10 -13.09 0.80
C LEU A 65 -7.61 -11.88 0.01
N LEU A 66 -7.22 -10.81 0.72
CA LEU A 66 -6.66 -9.60 0.10
C LEU A 66 -5.30 -9.88 -0.55
N GLU A 67 -4.39 -10.57 0.14
CA GLU A 67 -3.08 -10.94 -0.42
C GLU A 67 -3.21 -11.80 -1.69
N ASN A 68 -4.10 -12.79 -1.67
CA ASN A 68 -4.34 -13.68 -2.81
C ASN A 68 -4.99 -12.95 -4.00
N SER A 69 -5.99 -12.10 -3.74
CA SER A 69 -6.65 -11.34 -4.80
C SER A 69 -5.72 -10.29 -5.41
N LEU A 70 -4.87 -9.65 -4.58
CA LEU A 70 -3.82 -8.75 -5.03
C LEU A 70 -2.82 -9.47 -5.94
N SER A 71 -2.32 -10.64 -5.55
CA SER A 71 -1.39 -11.43 -6.39
C SER A 71 -1.98 -11.73 -7.78
N LYS A 72 -3.28 -12.04 -7.85
CA LYS A 72 -3.98 -12.22 -9.13
C LYS A 72 -4.07 -10.92 -9.93
N ALA A 73 -4.48 -9.83 -9.29
CA ALA A 73 -4.58 -8.52 -9.93
C ALA A 73 -3.24 -8.05 -10.51
N LEU A 74 -2.14 -8.19 -9.76
CA LEU A 74 -0.80 -7.79 -10.20
C LEU A 74 -0.32 -8.54 -11.46
N SER A 75 -0.89 -9.71 -11.75
CA SER A 75 -0.60 -10.44 -12.99
C SER A 75 -1.12 -9.69 -14.23
N TYR A 76 -2.21 -8.93 -14.08
CA TYR A 76 -2.77 -8.07 -15.13
C TYR A 76 -2.17 -6.66 -15.10
N TYR A 77 -1.80 -6.18 -13.91
CA TYR A 77 -1.19 -4.88 -13.66
C TYR A 77 0.33 -4.99 -13.50
N TYR A 78 0.97 -5.77 -14.36
CA TYR A 78 2.39 -6.14 -14.26
C TYR A 78 3.39 -4.96 -14.19
N PRO A 79 3.15 -3.74 -14.73
CA PRO A 79 4.10 -2.64 -14.53
C PRO A 79 4.23 -2.22 -13.06
N TYR A 80 3.19 -2.43 -12.23
CA TYR A 80 3.23 -2.04 -10.81
C TYR A 80 4.12 -2.92 -9.94
N VAL A 81 4.57 -4.08 -10.45
CA VAL A 81 5.49 -4.99 -9.73
C VAL A 81 6.92 -4.91 -10.24
N GLY A 82 7.22 -3.94 -11.10
CA GLY A 82 8.54 -3.71 -11.66
C GLY A 82 9.35 -2.65 -10.90
N LYS A 83 10.52 -2.32 -11.44
CA LYS A 83 11.37 -1.22 -10.97
C LYS A 83 11.63 -0.23 -12.09
N ILE A 84 11.71 1.06 -11.75
CA ILE A 84 12.15 2.07 -12.69
C ILE A 84 13.62 1.81 -13.06
N LYS A 85 13.91 1.86 -14.35
CA LYS A 85 15.21 1.67 -14.97
C LYS A 85 15.42 2.77 -16.01
N ASP A 86 16.60 3.38 -15.99
CA ASP A 86 17.02 4.41 -16.95
C ASP A 86 16.03 5.60 -17.06
N ASP A 87 15.35 5.93 -15.96
CA ASP A 87 14.36 7.02 -15.77
C ASP A 87 13.15 7.04 -16.73
N CYS A 88 13.04 6.08 -17.64
CA CYS A 88 12.00 6.08 -18.67
C CYS A 88 11.39 4.70 -18.95
N ILE A 89 11.87 3.64 -18.30
CA ILE A 89 11.40 2.27 -18.48
C ILE A 89 11.08 1.68 -17.10
N ILE A 90 9.99 0.93 -17.01
CA ILE A 90 9.77 0.01 -15.91
C ILE A 90 10.24 -1.38 -16.36
N ASP A 91 11.22 -1.93 -15.64
CA ASP A 91 11.61 -3.33 -15.72
C ASP A 91 10.61 -4.16 -14.91
N CYS A 92 9.64 -4.77 -15.59
CA CYS A 92 8.58 -5.62 -15.02
C CYS A 92 9.16 -7.00 -14.65
N ASN A 93 10.05 -7.01 -13.66
CA ASN A 93 10.81 -8.17 -13.18
C ASN A 93 10.15 -8.90 -12.01
N ASP A 94 8.85 -8.67 -11.79
CA ASP A 94 8.03 -9.33 -10.76
C ASP A 94 8.64 -9.25 -9.35
N VAL A 95 9.28 -8.12 -9.02
CA VAL A 95 9.79 -7.85 -7.66
C VAL A 95 8.64 -7.90 -6.64
N GLY A 96 7.46 -7.43 -7.04
CA GLY A 96 6.25 -7.44 -6.23
C GLY A 96 6.04 -6.15 -5.45
N VAL A 97 4.93 -6.10 -4.71
CA VAL A 97 4.54 -4.94 -3.89
C VAL A 97 4.61 -5.27 -2.41
N GLU A 98 4.98 -4.29 -1.60
CA GLU A 98 4.99 -4.42 -0.14
C GLU A 98 3.59 -4.29 0.44
N VAL A 99 3.18 -5.26 1.25
CA VAL A 99 1.91 -5.27 1.99
C VAL A 99 2.23 -5.44 3.47
N SER A 100 1.73 -4.50 4.29
CA SER A 100 1.83 -4.55 5.74
C SER A 100 0.44 -4.74 6.35
N ASN A 101 0.28 -5.78 7.17
CA ASN A 101 -0.91 -5.97 7.98
C ASN A 101 -0.64 -5.41 9.37
N VAL A 102 -1.50 -4.49 9.82
CA VAL A 102 -1.35 -3.78 11.09
C VAL A 102 -2.64 -3.87 11.89
N ARG A 103 -2.50 -3.82 13.22
CA ARG A 103 -3.63 -3.67 14.14
C ARG A 103 -3.60 -2.27 14.72
N VAL A 104 -4.72 -1.57 14.62
CA VAL A 104 -4.95 -0.31 15.32
C VAL A 104 -5.69 -0.63 16.63
N HIS A 105 -5.14 -0.17 17.76
CA HIS A 105 -5.63 -0.44 19.10
C HIS A 105 -6.73 0.54 19.54
N CYS A 106 -7.63 0.90 18.63
CA CYS A 106 -8.83 1.67 18.93
C CYS A 106 -9.98 1.28 17.97
N PRO A 107 -11.24 1.48 18.36
CA PRO A 107 -12.37 1.36 17.45
C PRO A 107 -12.26 2.31 16.25
N MET A 108 -12.69 1.86 15.08
CA MET A 108 -12.65 2.66 13.85
C MET A 108 -13.37 4.01 13.99
N PHE A 109 -14.46 4.10 14.75
CA PHE A 109 -15.18 5.38 14.94
C PHE A 109 -14.34 6.42 15.68
N GLU A 110 -13.40 6.01 16.55
CA GLU A 110 -12.54 6.94 17.29
C GLU A 110 -11.53 7.62 16.38
N ILE A 111 -11.06 6.90 15.35
CA ILE A 111 -10.18 7.44 14.29
C ILE A 111 -10.85 8.64 13.59
N PHE A 112 -12.18 8.62 13.45
CA PHE A 112 -12.94 9.66 12.76
C PHE A 112 -13.42 10.80 13.67
N LYS A 113 -13.24 10.72 15.00
CA LYS A 113 -13.73 11.73 15.93
C LYS A 113 -12.90 13.02 15.94
N HIS A 114 -11.64 12.99 15.48
CA HIS A 114 -10.78 14.17 15.46
C HIS A 114 -10.67 14.73 14.03
N PRO A 115 -11.28 15.89 13.75
CA PRO A 115 -11.47 16.40 12.39
C PRO A 115 -10.21 16.82 11.63
N TYR A 116 -9.01 16.79 12.23
CA TYR A 116 -7.81 17.39 11.63
C TYR A 116 -6.53 16.54 11.63
N THR A 117 -6.52 15.30 12.16
CA THR A 117 -5.25 14.54 12.23
C THR A 117 -5.35 13.03 12.34
N ASP A 118 -6.42 12.41 12.82
CA ASP A 118 -6.31 11.01 13.26
C ASP A 118 -6.48 9.99 12.12
N ALA A 119 -7.41 10.20 11.19
CA ALA A 119 -7.62 9.27 10.08
C ALA A 119 -6.46 9.25 9.09
N GLU A 120 -5.94 10.43 8.72
CA GLU A 120 -4.81 10.55 7.80
C GLU A 120 -3.51 10.03 8.43
N ASN A 121 -3.21 10.35 9.69
CA ASN A 121 -1.99 9.86 10.33
C ASN A 121 -2.05 8.35 10.64
N VAL A 122 -3.25 7.78 10.83
CA VAL A 122 -3.43 6.32 10.99
C VAL A 122 -3.31 5.61 9.65
N ALA A 123 -3.91 6.13 8.58
CA ALA A 123 -3.86 5.52 7.25
C ALA A 123 -2.54 5.76 6.51
N PHE A 124 -1.94 6.93 6.71
CA PHE A 124 -0.72 7.41 6.05
C PHE A 124 0.29 7.93 7.09
N PRO A 125 0.99 7.04 7.81
CA PRO A 125 1.99 7.46 8.76
C PRO A 125 3.09 8.29 8.08
N GLN A 126 3.53 9.35 8.75
CA GLN A 126 4.37 10.44 8.19
C GLN A 126 5.79 10.06 7.72
N ARG A 127 6.11 8.77 7.55
CA ARG A 127 7.43 8.27 7.12
C ARG A 127 7.36 7.35 5.90
N LEU A 128 6.38 7.59 5.03
CA LEU A 128 6.20 6.83 3.80
C LEU A 128 6.62 7.66 2.57
N PRO A 129 6.90 7.02 1.42
CA PRO A 129 7.44 7.68 0.22
C PRO A 129 6.59 8.83 -0.34
N TRP A 130 5.30 8.89 0.05
CA TRP A 130 4.34 9.91 -0.36
C TRP A 130 4.56 11.28 0.30
N ASN A 131 5.40 11.35 1.34
CA ASN A 131 5.78 12.61 1.95
C ASN A 131 6.92 13.23 1.15
N HIS A 132 6.62 14.32 0.43
CA HIS A 132 7.64 15.18 -0.14
C HIS A 132 8.67 15.52 0.95
N PRO A 133 10.00 15.39 0.69
CA PRO A 133 10.97 16.02 1.55
C PRO A 133 10.68 17.53 1.47
N ASN A 134 10.29 18.12 2.59
CA ASN A 134 9.95 19.53 2.72
C ASN A 134 10.79 20.40 1.77
N GLU A 135 10.13 21.07 0.83
CA GLU A 135 10.64 22.30 0.23
C GLU A 135 10.93 23.26 1.37
N GLY A 136 12.20 23.40 1.73
CA GLY A 136 12.57 24.13 2.93
C GLY A 136 14.03 24.00 3.29
N ASN A 137 14.92 24.29 2.33
CA ASN A 137 16.21 24.91 2.62
C ASN A 137 16.73 25.60 1.36
N LEU A 138 16.28 26.84 1.17
CA LEU A 138 17.12 27.84 0.51
C LEU A 138 18.31 28.10 1.44
N ARG A 139 19.49 27.62 1.04
CA ARG A 139 20.77 28.25 1.34
C ARG A 139 21.59 28.30 0.06
#